data_AF-A0A7V4AP11-F1
#
_entry.id   AF-A0A7V4AP11-F1
#
_cell.length_a   1.000
_cell.length_b   1.000
_cell.length_c   1.000
_cell.angle_alpha   90.00
_cell.angle_beta   90.00
_cell.angle_gamma   90.00
#
_symmetry.space_group_name_H-M   'P 1'
#
loop_
_entity.id
_entity.type
_entity.pdbx_description
1 polymer ?
#
loop_
_entity_poly.entity_id
_entity_poly.type
_entity_poly.pdbx_seq_one_letter_code
_entity_poly.pdbx_strand_id
1 'polypeptide(L)'
;MGEVVVALCLETGTWEAVVLQEGRMAGYGQGVSRVDAVERAIRDALRRGYSGPLVQVCLAWAGAALSDALDHVLAAIRGLEIRGLER
;
A
#
# COMPACT_ATOMS: atom_id res chain seq x y z
N MET A 1 18.26 10.41 3.40
CA MET A 1 17.44 9.42 4.13
C MET A 1 16.05 9.44 3.50
N GLY A 2 15.57 8.30 3.03
CA GLY A 2 14.37 8.22 2.16
C GLY A 2 13.05 8.34 2.93
N GLU A 3 11.97 8.61 2.19
CA GLU A 3 10.61 8.46 2.69
C GLU A 3 10.18 6.99 2.67
N VAL A 4 9.45 6.57 3.70
CA VAL A 4 8.97 5.20 3.84
C VAL A 4 7.50 5.22 4.21
N VAL A 5 6.70 4.37 3.57
CA VAL A 5 5.32 4.11 4.00
C VAL A 5 5.23 2.71 4.56
N VAL A 6 4.74 2.63 5.78
CA VAL A 6 4.47 1.37 6.47
C VAL A 6 2.96 1.25 6.59
N ALA A 7 2.42 0.13 6.16
CA ALA A 7 1.01 -0.20 6.34
C ALA A 7 0.89 -1.58 7.00
N LEU A 8 0.02 -1.67 7.99
CA LEU A 8 -0.16 -2.83 8.85
C LEU A 8 -1.65 -3.19 8.86
N CYS A 9 -1.94 -4.49 8.77
CA CYS A 9 -3.29 -4.99 9.00
C CYS A 9 -3.43 -5.35 10.48
N LEU A 10 -4.43 -4.78 11.15
CA LEU A 10 -4.80 -5.14 12.51
C LEU A 10 -5.64 -6.41 12.51
N GLU A 11 -5.64 -7.14 13.63
CA GLU A 11 -6.45 -8.35 13.82
C GLU A 11 -7.96 -8.09 13.65
N THR A 12 -8.40 -6.83 13.76
CA THR A 12 -9.76 -6.37 13.53
C THR A 12 -10.13 -6.23 12.04
N GLY A 13 -9.24 -6.56 11.11
CA GLY A 13 -9.43 -6.38 9.66
C GLY A 13 -9.33 -4.92 9.21
N THR A 14 -8.88 -4.04 10.10
CA THR A 14 -8.66 -2.61 9.83
C THR A 14 -7.20 -2.39 9.45
N TRP A 15 -6.94 -1.51 8.49
CA TRP A 15 -5.59 -1.17 8.07
C TRP A 15 -5.17 0.16 8.67
N GLU A 16 -3.93 0.22 9.16
CA GLU A 16 -3.27 1.45 9.57
C GLU A 16 -2.07 1.69 8.67
N ALA A 17 -1.82 2.95 8.34
CA ALA A 17 -0.67 3.37 7.56
C ALA A 17 -0.02 4.60 8.16
N VAL A 18 1.31 4.62 8.09
CA VAL A 18 2.16 5.71 8.56
C VAL A 18 3.11 6.10 7.44
N VAL A 19 3.19 7.40 7.15
CA VAL A 19 4.21 7.99 6.29
C VAL A 19 5.33 8.50 7.18
N LEU A 20 6.56 8.04 6.94
CA LEU A 20 7.77 8.48 7.60
C LEU A 20 8.62 9.31 6.63
N GLN A 21 9.00 10.51 7.03
CA GLN A 21 9.96 11.35 6.32
C GLN A 21 11.11 11.70 7.27
N GLU A 22 12.34 11.36 6.87
CA GLU A 22 13.55 11.58 7.70
C GLU A 22 13.44 10.99 9.12
N GLY A 23 12.79 9.83 9.24
CA GLY A 23 12.57 9.14 10.52
C GLY A 23 11.50 9.76 11.41
N ARG A 24 10.76 10.77 10.93
CA ARG A 24 9.63 11.39 11.64
C ARG A 24 8.31 11.03 10.97
N MET A 25 7.26 10.88 11.78
CA MET A 25 5.91 10.68 11.26
C MET A 25 5.43 11.95 10.54
N ALA A 26 5.34 11.84 9.22
CA ALA A 26 4.82 12.88 8.35
C ALA A 26 3.29 12.81 8.26
N GLY A 27 2.71 11.61 8.29
CA GLY A 27 1.26 11.44 8.22
C GLY A 27 0.79 10.07 8.67
N TYR A 28 -0.50 9.98 8.96
CA TYR A 28 -1.15 8.76 9.46
C TYR A 28 -2.55 8.59 8.86
N GLY A 29 -2.96 7.34 8.63
CA GLY A 29 -4.27 7.02 8.08
C GLY A 29 -4.74 5.63 8.46
N GLN A 30 -6.03 5.50 8.73
CA GLN A 30 -6.70 4.22 8.91
C GLN A 30 -7.80 4.03 7.87
N GLY A 31 -7.95 2.80 7.40
CA GLY A 31 -8.94 2.44 6.40
C GLY A 31 -9.36 0.98 6.47
N VAL A 32 -10.44 0.66 5.77
CA VAL A 32 -10.92 -0.74 5.63
C VAL A 32 -10.06 -1.56 4.67
N SER A 33 -9.19 -0.90 3.92
CA SER A 33 -8.22 -1.54 3.04
C SER A 33 -6.86 -0.88 3.19
N ARG A 34 -5.81 -1.63 2.82
CA ARG A 34 -4.44 -1.12 2.75
C ARG A 34 -4.35 0.17 1.93
N VAL A 35 -5.11 0.23 0.83
CA VAL A 35 -5.20 1.37 -0.08
C VAL A 35 -5.75 2.60 0.63
N ASP A 36 -6.91 2.46 1.25
CA ASP A 36 -7.61 3.55 1.93
C ASP A 36 -6.77 4.10 3.10
N ALA A 37 -6.15 3.21 3.89
CA ALA A 37 -5.27 3.62 4.97
C ALA A 37 -4.08 4.46 4.47
N VAL A 38 -3.41 4.00 3.40
CA VAL A 38 -2.24 4.68 2.83
C VAL A 38 -2.61 6.01 2.17
N GLU A 39 -3.68 6.07 1.39
CA GLU A 39 -4.15 7.33 0.79
C GLU A 39 -4.44 8.39 1.86
N ARG A 40 -5.06 7.97 2.97
CA ARG A 40 -5.33 8.86 4.10
C ARG A 40 -4.04 9.33 4.77
N ALA A 41 -3.06 8.45 4.96
CA ALA A 41 -1.78 8.80 5.55
C ALA A 41 -0.99 9.80 4.68
N ILE A 42 -1.01 9.61 3.37
CA ILE A 42 -0.39 10.54 2.40
C ILE A 42 -1.13 11.88 2.39
N ARG A 43 -2.47 11.85 2.39
CA ARG A 43 -3.28 13.08 2.43
C ARG A 43 -3.05 13.87 3.72
N ASP A 44 -2.90 13.19 4.85
CA ASP A 44 -2.56 13.81 6.13
C ASP A 44 -1.16 14.44 6.09
N ALA A 45 -0.16 13.74 5.52
CA ALA A 45 1.18 14.29 5.32
C ALA A 45 1.16 15.56 4.46
N LEU A 46 0.46 15.55 3.32
CA LEU A 46 0.29 16.71 2.45
C LEU A 46 -0.37 17.89 3.18
N ARG A 47 -1.42 17.64 3.98
CA ARG A 47 -2.08 18.68 4.78
C ARG A 47 -1.15 19.32 5.80
N ARG A 48 -0.20 18.56 6.33
CA ARG A 48 0.81 19.04 7.29
C ARG A 48 1.99 19.77 6.61
N GLY A 49 1.95 19.94 5.29
CA GLY A 49 2.98 20.64 4.53
C GLY A 49 4.18 19.76 4.15
N TYR A 50 4.09 18.46 4.34
CA TYR A 50 5.08 17.53 3.79
C TYR A 50 4.81 17.38 2.29
N SER A 51 5.69 17.98 1.48
CA SER A 51 5.61 17.93 0.01
C SER A 51 6.90 17.37 -0.61
N GLY A 52 7.65 16.56 0.17
CA GLY A 52 8.85 15.87 -0.30
C GLY A 52 8.55 14.88 -1.43
N PRO A 53 9.47 13.97 -1.79
CA PRO A 53 9.24 12.96 -2.82
C PRO A 53 8.13 11.93 -2.51
N LEU A 54 7.01 12.35 -1.91
CA LEU A 54 5.74 11.64 -1.82
C LEU A 54 5.27 11.10 -3.18
N VAL A 55 5.68 11.70 -4.30
CA VAL A 55 5.48 11.13 -5.64
C VAL A 55 6.20 9.78 -5.80
N GLN A 56 7.43 9.64 -5.30
CA GLN A 56 8.15 8.36 -5.28
C GLN A 56 7.49 7.36 -4.33
N VAL A 57 6.94 7.83 -3.21
CA VAL A 57 6.14 7.00 -2.30
C VAL A 57 4.86 6.49 -2.97
N CYS A 58 4.11 7.36 -3.64
CA CYS A 58 2.94 6.98 -4.42
C CYS A 58 3.30 6.00 -5.54
N LEU A 59 4.43 6.19 -6.23
CA LEU A 59 4.93 5.29 -7.27
C LEU A 59 5.36 3.93 -6.72
N ALA A 60 6.09 3.89 -5.61
CA ALA A 60 6.50 2.66 -4.95
C ALA A 60 5.29 1.89 -4.41
N TRP A 61 4.32 2.60 -3.86
CA TRP A 61 3.09 2.02 -3.36
C TRP A 61 2.17 1.54 -4.50
N ALA A 62 2.01 2.32 -5.58
CA ALA A 62 1.31 1.89 -6.77
C ALA A 62 2.00 0.68 -7.43
N GLY A 63 3.34 0.62 -7.42
CA GLY A 63 4.11 -0.53 -7.88
C GLY A 63 3.91 -1.78 -7.01
N ALA A 64 3.89 -1.63 -5.68
CA ALA A 64 3.61 -2.73 -4.76
C ALA A 64 2.16 -3.22 -4.87
N ALA A 65 1.19 -2.31 -5.02
CA ALA A 65 -0.20 -2.64 -5.28
C ALA A 65 -0.39 -3.29 -6.66
N LEU A 66 0.37 -2.86 -7.68
CA LEU A 66 0.42 -3.53 -8.97
C LEU A 66 1.01 -4.94 -8.85
N SER A 67 2.04 -5.13 -8.02
CA SER A 67 2.63 -6.46 -7.79
C SER A 67 1.65 -7.38 -7.08
N ASP A 68 0.98 -6.93 -6.03
CA ASP A 68 -0.08 -7.69 -5.35
C ASP A 68 -1.24 -8.04 -6.30
N ALA A 69 -1.64 -7.09 -7.16
CA ALA A 69 -2.67 -7.33 -8.17
C ALA A 69 -2.21 -8.29 -9.28
N LEU A 70 -0.95 -8.18 -9.72
CA LEU A 70 -0.33 -9.08 -10.70
C LEU A 70 -0.17 -10.49 -10.11
N ASP A 71 0.21 -10.63 -8.84
CA ASP A 71 0.28 -11.91 -8.13
C ASP A 71 -1.09 -12.56 -8.02
N HIS A 72 -2.15 -11.79 -7.72
CA HIS A 72 -3.53 -12.31 -7.72
C HIS A 72 -3.98 -12.75 -9.11
N VAL A 73 -3.65 -12.00 -10.17
CA VAL A 73 -3.96 -12.36 -11.56
C VAL A 73 -3.16 -13.59 -12.00
N LEU A 74 -1.86 -13.67 -11.68
CA LEU A 74 -1.01 -14.82 -11.97
C LEU A 74 -1.44 -16.06 -11.20
N ALA A 75 -1.82 -15.93 -9.93
CA ALA A 75 -2.38 -17.02 -9.13
C ALA A 75 -3.73 -17.49 -9.69
N ALA A 76 -4.58 -16.59 -10.17
CA ALA A 76 -5.84 -16.94 -10.82
C ALA A 76 -5.62 -17.67 -12.15
N ILE A 77 -4.66 -17.22 -12.97
CA ILE A 77 -4.27 -17.90 -14.23
C ILE A 77 -3.71 -19.29 -13.94
N ARG A 78 -2.76 -19.42 -12.99
CA ARG A 78 -2.21 -20.72 -12.60
C ARG A 78 -3.25 -21.64 -11.97
N GLY A 79 -4.17 -21.10 -11.17
CA GLY A 79 -5.29 -21.85 -10.59
C GLY A 79 -6.29 -22.34 -11.63
N LEU A 80 -6.46 -21.60 -12.74
CA LEU A 80 -7.23 -22.03 -13.91
C LEU A 80 -6.49 -23.10 -14.71
N GLU A 81 -5.17 -23.01 -14.88
CA GLU A 81 -4.37 -24.04 -15.57
C GLU A 81 -4.39 -25.38 -14.84
N ILE A 82 -4.32 -25.39 -13.49
CA ILE A 82 -4.36 -26.64 -12.70
C ILE A 82 -5.73 -27.33 -12.81
N ARG A 83 -6.83 -26.56 -12.87
CA ARG A 83 -8.18 -27.10 -13.08
C ARG A 83 -8.49 -27.46 -14.54
N GLY A 84 -7.68 -27.00 -15.49
CA GLY A 84 -7.77 -27.35 -16.91
C GLY A 84 -7.06 -28.65 -17.28
N LEU A 85 -6.19 -29.16 -16.40
CA LEU A 85 -5.39 -30.38 -16.60
C LEU A 85 -5.99 -31.66 -15.99
N GLU A 86 -7.11 -31.55 -15.26
CA GLU A 86 -7.87 -32.69 -14.71
C GLU A 86 -9.03 -33.15 -15.62
N ARG A 87 -8.94 -32.94 -16.94
CA ARG A 87 -9.87 -33.51 -17.93
C ARG A 87 -9.17 -34.36 -18.97
#